data_AF-A0A6I7MWA1-F1
#
_entry.id   AF-A0A6I7MWA1-F1
#
_cell.length_a   1.000
_cell.length_b   1.000
_cell.length_c   1.000
_cell.angle_alpha   90.00
_cell.angle_beta   90.00
_cell.angle_gamma   90.00
#
_symmetry.space_group_name_H-M   'P 1'
#
loop_
_entity.id
_entity.type
_entity.pdbx_description
1 polymer ?
#
loop_
_entity_poly.entity_id
_entity_poly.type
_entity_poly.pdbx_seq_one_letter_code
_entity_poly.pdbx_strand_id
1 'polypeptide(L)'
;MIQLFRKIRQKLLQQNKIGSYLKYAIGEIFLVVIGILIALQVNTWNLQRIEIQEKSKLIKLLQEELKENLKEFESKQKYMENSRKKNLILLEISSGESTSESIDSIRSYAVQTLAAFASNINSSRLTASKESGKFSLLNEEETKALAEYETALNNYKEAISKSFIFFTEDGNELMIRFGFFKVIHPALFNEENFPEHNQLVLSDSELFSYLRQPETYRTLHKNYLSQSVDILWLRELIHLINGTLEIFERESYD
;
A
#
# COMPACT_ATOMS: atom_id res chain seq x y z
N MET A 1 -41.51 37.03 13.10
CA MET A 1 -42.95 36.69 12.93
C MET A 1 -43.71 36.72 14.27
N ILE A 2 -43.83 37.88 14.92
CA ILE A 2 -44.44 37.95 16.27
C ILE A 2 -45.51 39.05 16.38
N GLN A 3 -45.45 40.12 15.58
CA GLN A 3 -46.36 41.26 15.78
C GLN A 3 -47.82 40.96 15.40
N LEU A 4 -48.07 40.13 14.37
CA LEU A 4 -49.42 39.78 13.93
C LEU A 4 -50.12 38.86 14.95
N PHE A 5 -49.46 37.77 15.34
CA PHE A 5 -49.96 36.84 16.37
C PHE A 5 -50.09 37.50 17.75
N ARG A 6 -49.17 38.41 18.11
CA ARG A 6 -49.25 39.21 19.33
C ARG A 6 -50.47 40.13 19.34
N LYS A 7 -50.76 40.81 18.22
CA LYS A 7 -51.96 41.66 18.07
C LYS A 7 -53.25 40.85 18.18
N ILE A 8 -53.30 39.65 17.60
CA ILE A 8 -54.47 38.76 17.68
C ILE A 8 -54.69 38.26 19.12
N ARG A 9 -53.64 37.86 19.83
CA ARG A 9 -53.72 37.46 21.24
C ARG A 9 -54.23 38.57 22.16
N GLN A 10 -53.69 39.78 22.00
CA GLN A 10 -54.15 40.95 22.77
C GLN A 10 -55.63 41.26 22.53
N LYS A 11 -56.09 41.16 21.27
CA LYS A 11 -57.50 41.41 20.90
C LYS A 11 -58.45 40.33 21.45
N LEU A 12 -58.02 39.07 21.52
CA LEU A 12 -58.81 37.96 22.08
C LEU A 12 -58.91 38.00 23.61
N LEU A 13 -57.85 38.44 24.29
CA LEU A 13 -57.83 38.68 25.74
C LEU A 13 -58.75 39.84 26.14
N GLN A 14 -58.75 40.94 25.37
CA GLN A 14 -59.66 42.08 25.59
C GLN A 14 -61.15 41.72 25.42
N GLN A 15 -61.46 40.63 24.74
CA GLN A 15 -62.84 40.15 24.54
C GLN A 15 -63.29 39.08 25.55
N ASN A 16 -62.53 38.80 26.63
CA ASN A 16 -62.80 37.71 27.60
C ASN A 16 -62.92 36.30 26.99
N LYS A 17 -62.35 36.06 25.79
CA LYS A 17 -62.43 34.76 25.08
C LYS A 17 -61.25 33.84 25.41
N ILE A 18 -61.12 33.45 26.69
CA ILE A 18 -60.00 32.64 27.21
C ILE A 18 -59.85 31.30 26.44
N GLY A 19 -60.95 30.61 26.14
CA GLY A 19 -60.90 29.34 25.40
C GLY A 19 -60.42 29.48 23.94
N SER A 20 -60.67 30.62 23.31
CA SER A 20 -60.12 30.90 21.96
C SER A 20 -58.65 31.26 22.03
N TYR A 21 -58.24 32.04 23.05
CA TYR A 21 -56.84 32.38 23.30
C TYR A 21 -55.95 31.14 23.47
N LEU A 22 -56.39 30.15 24.25
CA LEU A 22 -55.65 28.90 24.47
C LEU A 22 -55.43 28.11 23.16
N LYS A 23 -56.47 28.00 22.31
CA LYS A 23 -56.35 27.33 21.00
C LYS A 23 -55.32 28.02 20.09
N TYR A 24 -55.30 29.35 20.07
CA TYR A 24 -54.32 30.11 19.29
C TYR A 24 -52.90 30.01 19.85
N ALA A 25 -52.73 30.01 21.18
CA ALA A 25 -51.42 29.84 21.81
C ALA A 25 -50.83 28.44 21.55
N ILE A 26 -51.65 27.39 21.58
CA ILE A 26 -51.24 26.03 21.22
C ILE A 26 -50.83 25.97 19.75
N GLY A 27 -51.60 26.59 18.84
CA GLY A 27 -51.24 26.68 17.42
C GLY A 27 -49.90 27.39 17.17
N GLU A 28 -49.60 28.46 17.92
CA GLU A 28 -48.33 29.17 17.82
C GLU A 28 -47.15 28.32 18.32
N ILE A 29 -47.30 27.62 19.44
CA ILE A 29 -46.28 26.67 19.92
C ILE A 29 -46.05 25.58 18.87
N PHE A 30 -47.12 25.02 18.29
CA PHE A 30 -47.02 23.99 17.27
C PHE A 30 -46.29 24.47 16.02
N LEU A 31 -46.58 25.69 15.54
CA LEU A 31 -45.88 26.31 14.41
C LEU A 31 -44.40 26.58 14.72
N VAL A 32 -44.07 27.02 15.93
CA VAL A 32 -42.67 27.21 16.36
C VAL A 32 -41.93 25.88 16.41
N VAL A 33 -42.55 24.83 16.97
CA VAL A 33 -41.97 23.48 17.02
C VAL A 33 -41.71 22.94 15.61
N ILE A 34 -42.68 23.06 14.70
CA ILE A 34 -42.47 22.69 13.28
C ILE A 34 -41.31 23.47 12.66
N GLY A 35 -41.21 24.78 12.92
CA GLY A 35 -40.10 25.61 12.44
C GLY A 35 -38.74 25.13 12.95
N ILE A 36 -38.64 24.77 14.23
CA ILE A 36 -37.41 24.23 14.84
C ILE A 36 -37.07 22.86 14.23
N LEU A 37 -38.05 21.98 14.07
CA LEU A 37 -37.83 20.66 13.47
C LEU A 37 -37.36 20.76 12.03
N ILE A 38 -37.94 21.64 11.22
CA ILE A 38 -37.49 21.90 9.85
C ILE A 38 -36.06 22.46 9.85
N ALA A 39 -35.75 23.43 10.72
CA ALA A 39 -34.41 24.00 10.82
C ALA A 39 -33.37 22.93 11.21
N LEU A 40 -33.70 22.07 12.18
CA LEU A 40 -32.88 20.94 12.59
C LEU A 40 -32.68 19.97 11.42
N GLN A 41 -33.75 19.61 10.72
CA GLN A 41 -33.69 18.69 9.58
C GLN A 41 -32.82 19.21 8.45
N VAL A 42 -32.94 20.50 8.10
CA VAL A 42 -32.12 21.14 7.07
C VAL A 42 -30.65 21.16 7.50
N ASN A 43 -30.36 21.45 8.77
CA ASN A 43 -29.00 21.44 9.30
C ASN A 43 -28.41 20.01 9.29
N THR A 44 -29.15 19.01 9.76
CA THR A 44 -28.73 17.60 9.73
C THR A 44 -28.46 17.12 8.31
N TRP A 45 -29.32 17.46 7.35
CA TRP A 45 -29.12 17.09 5.94
C TRP A 45 -27.88 17.75 5.34
N ASN A 46 -27.60 19.02 5.68
CA ASN A 46 -26.39 19.71 5.23
C ASN A 46 -25.13 19.06 5.83
N LEU A 47 -25.14 18.69 7.10
CA LEU A 47 -24.03 17.99 7.76
C LEU A 47 -23.77 16.63 7.12
N GLN A 48 -24.81 15.82 6.90
CA GLN A 48 -24.70 14.53 6.21
C GLN A 48 -24.12 14.67 4.80
N ARG A 49 -24.53 15.70 4.05
CA ARG A 49 -23.97 15.96 2.71
C ARG A 49 -22.46 16.24 2.78
N ILE A 50 -22.02 17.05 3.75
CA ILE A 50 -20.61 17.39 3.92
C ILE A 50 -19.82 16.12 4.28
N GLU A 51 -20.34 15.32 5.21
CA GLU A 51 -19.73 14.06 5.64
C GLU A 51 -19.56 13.06 4.49
N ILE A 52 -20.59 12.88 3.64
CA ILE A 52 -20.51 12.04 2.44
C ILE A 52 -19.45 12.55 1.46
N GLN A 53 -19.36 13.87 1.27
CA GLN A 53 -18.33 14.46 0.40
C GLN A 53 -16.91 14.25 0.95
N GLU A 54 -16.74 14.33 2.28
CA GLU A 54 -15.46 14.06 2.92
C GLU A 54 -15.08 12.57 2.85
N LYS A 55 -16.04 11.67 3.10
CA LYS A 55 -15.86 10.22 2.94
C LYS A 55 -15.43 9.88 1.50
N SER A 56 -16.14 10.41 0.50
CA SER A 56 -15.80 10.18 -0.92
C SER A 56 -14.40 10.66 -1.28
N LYS A 57 -13.99 11.85 -0.80
CA LYS A 57 -12.62 12.35 -1.00
C LYS A 57 -11.58 11.45 -0.32
N LEU A 58 -11.87 10.99 0.90
CA LEU A 58 -11.01 10.08 1.65
C LEU A 58 -10.83 8.76 0.89
N ILE A 59 -11.92 8.10 0.49
CA ILE A 59 -11.89 6.85 -0.26
C ILE A 59 -11.07 7.00 -1.53
N LYS A 60 -11.30 8.06 -2.31
CA LYS A 60 -10.54 8.31 -3.53
C LYS A 60 -9.03 8.42 -3.26
N LEU A 61 -8.63 9.15 -2.23
CA LEU A 61 -7.22 9.30 -1.86
C LEU A 61 -6.58 7.96 -1.46
N LEU A 62 -7.31 7.13 -0.72
CA LEU A 62 -6.84 5.80 -0.30
C LEU A 62 -6.79 4.82 -1.48
N GLN A 63 -7.79 4.83 -2.36
CA GLN A 63 -7.79 4.03 -3.59
C GLN A 63 -6.60 4.36 -4.49
N GLU A 64 -6.25 5.64 -4.64
CA GLU A 64 -5.08 6.06 -5.41
C GLU A 64 -3.78 5.48 -4.82
N GLU A 65 -3.57 5.58 -3.51
CA GLU A 65 -2.40 5.01 -2.84
C GLU A 65 -2.35 3.48 -2.95
N LEU A 66 -3.49 2.80 -2.76
CA LEU A 66 -3.59 1.35 -2.92
C LEU A 66 -3.25 0.91 -4.35
N LYS A 67 -3.72 1.65 -5.37
CA LYS A 67 -3.42 1.35 -6.78
C LYS A 67 -1.95 1.61 -7.14
N GLU A 68 -1.35 2.66 -6.59
CA GLU A 68 0.09 2.92 -6.71
C GLU A 68 0.90 1.74 -6.15
N ASN A 69 0.56 1.29 -4.95
CA ASN A 69 1.22 0.17 -4.29
C ASN A 69 0.97 -1.17 -4.99
N LEU A 70 -0.23 -1.40 -5.51
CA LEU A 70 -0.58 -2.61 -6.27
C LEU A 70 0.36 -2.77 -7.46
N LYS A 71 0.51 -1.70 -8.26
CA LYS A 71 1.38 -1.69 -9.43
C LYS A 71 2.84 -1.97 -9.05
N GLU A 72 3.31 -1.39 -7.95
CA GLU A 72 4.66 -1.60 -7.43
C GLU A 72 4.87 -3.07 -7.01
N PHE A 73 3.92 -3.65 -6.27
CA PHE A 73 4.00 -5.03 -5.81
C PHE A 73 3.90 -6.05 -6.93
N GLU A 74 3.04 -5.84 -7.92
CA GLU A 74 2.95 -6.71 -9.10
C GLU A 74 4.26 -6.68 -9.91
N SER A 75 4.82 -5.48 -10.11
CA SER A 75 6.10 -5.30 -10.81
C SER A 75 7.23 -6.00 -10.07
N LYS A 76 7.28 -5.84 -8.74
CA LYS A 76 8.27 -6.49 -7.88
C LYS A 76 8.09 -8.02 -7.87
N GLN A 77 6.87 -8.52 -7.77
CA GLN A 77 6.60 -9.95 -7.78
C GLN A 77 7.10 -10.58 -9.09
N LYS A 78 6.78 -9.97 -10.23
CA LYS A 78 7.25 -10.43 -11.54
C LYS A 78 8.78 -10.44 -11.63
N TYR A 79 9.43 -9.40 -11.13
CA TYR A 79 10.89 -9.34 -11.06
C TYR A 79 11.46 -10.45 -10.18
N MET A 80 10.92 -10.63 -8.97
CA MET A 80 11.34 -11.67 -8.02
C MET A 80 11.13 -13.08 -8.57
N GLU A 81 10.03 -13.35 -9.26
CA GLU A 81 9.78 -14.65 -9.89
C GLU A 81 10.79 -14.96 -11.00
N ASN A 82 11.15 -13.96 -11.81
CA ASN A 82 12.20 -14.09 -12.83
C ASN A 82 13.59 -14.29 -12.21
N SER A 83 13.88 -13.50 -11.18
CA SER A 83 15.12 -13.55 -10.40
C SER A 83 15.28 -14.93 -9.75
N ARG A 84 14.22 -15.48 -9.15
CA ARG A 84 14.22 -16.83 -8.56
C ARG A 84 14.46 -17.93 -9.60
N LYS A 85 13.89 -17.83 -10.81
CA LYS A 85 14.15 -18.80 -11.89
C LYS A 85 15.63 -18.83 -12.28
N LYS A 86 16.27 -17.67 -12.37
CA LYS A 86 17.71 -17.56 -12.63
C LYS A 86 18.55 -18.13 -11.49
N ASN A 87 18.12 -17.92 -10.25
CA ASN A 87 18.80 -18.47 -9.08
C ASN A 87 18.73 -20.01 -9.05
N LEU A 88 17.62 -20.60 -9.49
CA LEU A 88 17.48 -22.06 -9.64
C LEU A 88 18.51 -22.62 -10.62
N ILE A 89 18.72 -21.98 -11.77
CA ILE A 89 19.75 -22.38 -12.73
C ILE A 89 21.15 -22.35 -12.08
N LEU A 90 21.44 -21.31 -11.29
CA LEU A 90 22.71 -21.22 -10.56
C LEU A 90 22.87 -22.33 -9.51
N LEU A 91 21.77 -22.70 -8.83
CA LEU A 91 21.74 -23.80 -7.87
C LEU A 91 22.01 -25.15 -8.54
N GLU A 92 21.39 -25.43 -9.70
CA GLU A 92 21.62 -26.64 -10.50
C GLU A 92 23.10 -26.76 -10.91
N ILE A 93 23.69 -25.66 -11.41
CA ILE A 93 25.13 -25.63 -11.75
C ILE A 93 25.99 -25.86 -10.51
N SER A 94 25.61 -25.24 -9.39
CA SER A 94 26.32 -25.33 -8.11
C SER A 94 26.27 -26.74 -7.51
N SER A 95 25.16 -27.49 -7.69
CA SER A 95 25.04 -28.89 -7.31
C SER A 95 25.79 -29.86 -8.24
N GLY A 96 26.45 -29.35 -9.27
CA GLY A 96 27.28 -30.14 -10.19
C GLY A 96 26.58 -30.57 -11.48
N GLU A 97 25.37 -30.09 -11.74
CA GLU A 97 24.70 -30.35 -13.00
C GLU A 97 25.42 -29.68 -14.18
N SER A 98 25.29 -30.27 -15.36
CA SER A 98 25.81 -29.69 -16.59
C SER A 98 24.83 -28.66 -17.12
N THR A 99 25.33 -27.56 -17.66
CA THR A 99 24.51 -26.48 -18.21
C THR A 99 24.90 -26.18 -19.65
N SER A 100 23.91 -25.81 -20.46
CA SER A 100 24.11 -25.24 -21.80
C SER A 100 24.23 -23.72 -21.79
N GLU A 101 24.04 -23.08 -20.64
CA GLU A 101 24.12 -21.63 -20.49
C GLU A 101 25.54 -21.13 -20.76
N SER A 102 25.64 -19.99 -21.44
CA SER A 102 26.94 -19.33 -21.63
C SER A 102 27.46 -18.75 -20.32
N ILE A 103 28.78 -18.60 -20.21
CA ILE A 103 29.40 -17.98 -19.02
C ILE A 103 28.88 -16.56 -18.77
N ASP A 104 28.63 -15.80 -19.85
CA ASP A 104 28.06 -14.46 -19.77
C ASP A 104 26.64 -14.47 -19.20
N SER A 105 25.84 -15.48 -19.59
CA SER A 105 24.50 -15.67 -19.05
C SER A 105 24.55 -16.01 -17.56
N ILE A 106 25.47 -16.88 -17.14
CA ILE A 106 25.68 -17.24 -15.73
C ILE A 106 26.04 -16.01 -14.89
N ARG A 107 26.99 -15.17 -15.35
CA ARG A 107 27.33 -13.90 -14.68
C ARG A 107 26.13 -12.98 -14.60
N SER A 108 25.41 -12.83 -15.71
CA SER A 108 24.21 -12.00 -15.78
C SER A 108 23.12 -12.48 -14.83
N TYR A 109 22.92 -13.80 -14.71
CA TYR A 109 21.96 -14.40 -13.78
C TYR A 109 22.33 -14.10 -12.34
N ALA A 110 23.58 -14.35 -11.93
CA ALA A 110 24.01 -14.14 -10.56
C ALA A 110 23.90 -12.67 -10.13
N VAL A 111 24.19 -11.76 -11.04
CA VAL A 111 24.02 -10.34 -10.78
C VAL A 111 22.55 -9.96 -10.63
N GLN A 112 21.67 -10.41 -11.53
CA GLN A 112 20.24 -10.14 -11.47
C GLN A 112 19.52 -10.85 -10.31
N THR A 113 20.11 -11.91 -9.75
CA THR A 113 19.54 -12.63 -8.61
C THR A 113 19.84 -11.95 -7.28
N LEU A 114 20.87 -11.12 -7.25
CA LEU A 114 21.38 -10.46 -6.03
C LEU A 114 21.10 -8.95 -6.02
N ALA A 115 20.91 -8.32 -7.18
CA ALA A 115 20.58 -6.90 -7.28
C ALA A 115 19.23 -6.57 -6.61
N ALA A 116 19.30 -5.75 -5.55
CA ALA A 116 18.15 -5.22 -4.84
C ALA A 116 17.59 -3.99 -5.58
N PHE A 117 16.30 -4.03 -5.92
CA PHE A 117 15.56 -2.83 -6.35
C PHE A 117 14.77 -2.29 -5.16
N ALA A 118 15.09 -1.06 -4.76
CA ALA A 118 14.32 -0.35 -3.74
C ALA A 118 12.88 -0.17 -4.25
N SER A 119 11.91 -0.54 -3.42
CA SER A 119 10.48 -0.35 -3.73
C SER A 119 9.98 0.96 -3.14
N ASN A 120 9.27 1.73 -3.95
CA ASN A 120 8.63 2.96 -3.49
C ASN A 120 7.24 2.63 -2.92
N ILE A 121 7.23 2.12 -1.68
CA ILE A 121 6.00 1.76 -0.99
C ILE A 121 5.37 3.00 -0.35
N ASN A 122 4.21 3.42 -0.84
CA ASN A 122 3.49 4.56 -0.29
C ASN A 122 2.61 4.12 0.90
N SER A 123 2.59 4.90 1.97
CA SER A 123 1.63 4.72 3.08
C SER A 123 1.26 6.05 3.72
N SER A 124 1.60 7.15 3.05
CA SER A 124 1.53 8.50 3.62
C SER A 124 0.09 8.97 3.78
N ARG A 125 -0.78 8.65 2.82
CA ARG A 125 -2.19 9.04 2.82
C ARG A 125 -2.97 8.20 3.82
N LEU A 126 -2.68 6.91 3.92
CA LEU A 126 -3.25 6.03 4.95
C LEU A 126 -2.92 6.54 6.35
N THR A 127 -1.63 6.76 6.64
CA THR A 127 -1.17 7.26 7.94
C THR A 127 -1.78 8.61 8.27
N ALA A 128 -1.72 9.59 7.35
CA ALA A 128 -2.30 10.91 7.59
C ALA A 128 -3.82 10.88 7.82
N SER A 129 -4.54 9.99 7.13
CA SER A 129 -5.99 9.84 7.30
C SER A 129 -6.36 9.24 8.66
N LYS A 130 -5.57 8.28 9.14
CA LYS A 130 -5.72 7.69 10.47
C LYS A 130 -5.40 8.70 11.58
N GLU A 131 -4.26 9.39 11.47
CA GLU A 131 -3.81 10.38 12.45
C GLU A 131 -4.73 11.62 12.53
N SER A 132 -5.31 12.03 11.41
CA SER A 132 -6.29 13.13 11.38
C SER A 132 -7.69 12.75 11.86
N GLY A 133 -7.90 11.49 12.28
CA GLY A 133 -9.19 11.00 12.76
C GLY A 133 -10.23 10.75 11.68
N LYS A 134 -9.88 10.87 10.39
CA LYS A 134 -10.80 10.71 9.26
C LYS A 134 -11.32 9.28 9.08
N PHE A 135 -10.69 8.30 9.75
CA PHE A 135 -11.19 6.92 9.80
C PHE A 135 -12.59 6.83 10.43
N SER A 136 -13.03 7.82 11.22
CA SER A 136 -14.42 7.86 11.71
C SER A 136 -15.47 7.98 10.61
N LEU A 137 -15.08 8.41 9.40
CA LEU A 137 -15.95 8.48 8.22
C LEU A 137 -16.12 7.12 7.53
N LEU A 138 -15.30 6.13 7.88
CA LEU A 138 -15.33 4.80 7.28
C LEU A 138 -16.22 3.86 8.11
N ASN A 139 -16.82 2.90 7.43
CA ASN A 139 -17.56 1.82 8.10
C ASN A 139 -16.59 0.78 8.68
N GLU A 140 -17.13 -0.20 9.41
CA GLU A 140 -16.34 -1.24 10.08
C GLU A 140 -15.55 -2.11 9.08
N GLU A 141 -16.16 -2.45 7.94
CA GLU A 141 -15.56 -3.30 6.92
C GLU A 141 -14.39 -2.59 6.21
N GLU A 142 -14.58 -1.34 5.79
CA GLU A 142 -13.56 -0.46 5.22
C GLU A 142 -12.38 -0.29 6.19
N THR A 143 -12.66 -0.04 7.47
CA THR A 143 -11.64 0.15 8.50
C THR A 143 -10.85 -1.14 8.74
N LYS A 144 -11.54 -2.28 8.79
CA LYS A 144 -10.91 -3.58 9.00
C LYS A 144 -10.00 -3.96 7.83
N ALA A 145 -10.47 -3.79 6.59
CA ALA A 145 -9.69 -4.09 5.39
C ALA A 145 -8.39 -3.27 5.33
N LEU A 146 -8.48 -1.95 5.61
CA LEU A 146 -7.31 -1.08 5.69
C LEU A 146 -6.33 -1.49 6.81
N ALA A 147 -6.84 -1.91 7.98
CA ALA A 147 -6.01 -2.33 9.10
C ALA A 147 -5.27 -3.65 8.81
N GLU A 148 -5.93 -4.60 8.16
CA GLU A 148 -5.32 -5.86 7.70
C GLU A 148 -4.21 -5.57 6.68
N TYR A 149 -4.50 -4.71 5.69
CA TYR A 149 -3.50 -4.25 4.72
C TYR A 149 -2.30 -3.55 5.39
N GLU A 150 -2.55 -2.59 6.29
CA GLU A 150 -1.50 -1.84 7.00
C GLU A 150 -0.60 -2.77 7.82
N THR A 151 -1.21 -3.75 8.50
CA THR A 151 -0.49 -4.74 9.31
C THR A 151 0.40 -5.61 8.42
N ALA A 152 -0.13 -6.15 7.32
CA ALA A 152 0.65 -6.93 6.37
C ALA A 152 1.80 -6.10 5.75
N LEU A 153 1.52 -4.83 5.43
CA LEU A 153 2.50 -3.91 4.86
C LEU A 153 3.68 -3.66 5.81
N ASN A 154 3.39 -3.43 7.10
CA ASN A 154 4.42 -3.20 8.11
C ASN A 154 5.24 -4.46 8.37
N ASN A 155 4.58 -5.62 8.45
CA ASN A 155 5.27 -6.91 8.58
C ASN A 155 6.19 -7.18 7.39
N TYR A 156 5.72 -6.87 6.16
CA TYR A 156 6.53 -6.99 4.96
C TYR A 156 7.75 -6.06 5.00
N LYS A 157 7.56 -4.77 5.33
CA LYS A 157 8.65 -3.79 5.46
C LYS A 157 9.70 -4.25 6.47
N GLU A 158 9.27 -4.80 7.61
CA GLU A 158 10.17 -5.36 8.62
C GLU A 158 10.91 -6.60 8.08
N ALA A 159 10.19 -7.53 7.44
CA ALA A 159 10.77 -8.76 6.89
C ALA A 159 11.86 -8.44 5.85
N ILE A 160 11.58 -7.55 4.89
CA ILE A 160 12.56 -7.18 3.87
C ILE A 160 13.76 -6.44 4.47
N SER A 161 13.58 -5.63 5.51
CA SER A 161 14.70 -4.96 6.20
C SER A 161 15.73 -5.96 6.77
N LYS A 162 15.29 -7.18 7.07
CA LYS A 162 16.10 -8.26 7.66
C LYS A 162 16.58 -9.30 6.64
N SER A 163 15.95 -9.39 5.47
CA SER A 163 16.15 -10.47 4.50
C SER A 163 17.05 -10.11 3.30
N PHE A 164 17.42 -8.82 3.14
CA PHE A 164 18.27 -8.38 2.02
C PHE A 164 19.69 -8.96 2.10
N ILE A 165 19.90 -10.06 1.38
CA ILE A 165 21.22 -10.70 1.23
C ILE A 165 22.24 -9.77 0.56
N PHE A 166 21.77 -8.75 -0.17
CA PHE A 166 22.60 -7.72 -0.78
C PHE A 166 23.54 -7.04 0.22
N PHE A 167 23.14 -6.90 1.49
CA PHE A 167 23.95 -6.25 2.52
C PHE A 167 24.69 -7.23 3.44
N THR A 168 24.75 -8.51 3.09
CA THR A 168 25.54 -9.50 3.83
C THR A 168 26.93 -9.66 3.20
N GLU A 169 27.92 -10.04 4.02
CA GLU A 169 29.27 -10.35 3.53
C GLU A 169 29.24 -11.42 2.42
N ASP A 170 28.47 -12.50 2.65
CA ASP A 170 28.26 -13.59 1.69
C ASP A 170 27.70 -13.07 0.34
N GLY A 171 26.71 -12.18 0.37
CA GLY A 171 26.06 -11.66 -0.84
C GLY A 171 26.95 -10.68 -1.61
N ASN A 172 27.67 -9.82 -0.89
CA ASN A 172 28.63 -8.88 -1.48
C ASN A 172 29.77 -9.61 -2.20
N GLU A 173 30.35 -10.61 -1.54
CA GLU A 173 31.42 -11.41 -2.14
C GLU A 173 30.92 -12.12 -3.41
N LEU A 174 29.73 -12.70 -3.36
CA LEU A 174 29.10 -13.35 -4.50
C LEU A 174 28.97 -12.36 -5.68
N MET A 175 28.36 -11.19 -5.48
CA MET A 175 28.19 -10.16 -6.51
C MET A 175 29.51 -9.72 -7.14
N ILE A 176 30.53 -9.47 -6.31
CA ILE A 176 31.87 -9.07 -6.76
C ILE A 176 32.46 -10.15 -7.68
N ARG A 177 32.45 -11.41 -7.23
CA ARG A 177 33.02 -12.55 -7.97
C ARG A 177 32.32 -12.80 -9.30
N PHE A 178 31.02 -12.52 -9.39
CA PHE A 178 30.23 -12.61 -10.62
C PHE A 178 30.39 -11.40 -11.57
N GLY A 179 31.16 -10.38 -11.18
CA GLY A 179 31.40 -9.22 -12.02
C GLY A 179 30.25 -8.21 -12.01
N PHE A 180 29.63 -7.98 -10.84
CA PHE A 180 28.56 -6.99 -10.65
C PHE A 180 28.85 -5.64 -11.31
N PHE A 181 30.06 -5.11 -11.11
CA PHE A 181 30.46 -3.81 -11.67
C PHE A 181 30.53 -3.83 -13.21
N LYS A 182 30.93 -4.94 -13.84
CA LYS A 182 30.92 -5.08 -15.31
C LYS A 182 29.51 -5.18 -15.91
N VAL A 183 28.56 -5.70 -15.14
CA VAL A 183 27.21 -6.04 -15.63
C VAL A 183 26.16 -4.97 -15.30
N ILE A 184 26.17 -4.45 -14.06
CA ILE A 184 25.17 -3.47 -13.60
C ILE A 184 25.61 -2.03 -13.80
N HIS A 185 26.89 -1.73 -13.59
CA HIS A 185 27.35 -0.34 -13.65
C HIS A 185 27.00 0.33 -14.98
N PRO A 186 27.30 -0.25 -16.15
CA PRO A 186 26.93 0.36 -17.44
C PRO A 186 25.42 0.41 -17.68
N ALA A 187 24.66 -0.51 -17.08
CA ALA A 187 23.21 -0.61 -17.26
C ALA A 187 22.42 0.42 -16.42
N LEU A 188 22.95 0.86 -15.28
CA LEU A 188 22.29 1.80 -14.37
C LEU A 188 22.93 3.19 -14.35
N PHE A 189 24.23 3.30 -14.62
CA PHE A 189 25.00 4.53 -14.52
C PHE A 189 25.71 4.75 -15.86
N ASN A 190 25.25 5.75 -16.62
CA ASN A 190 25.72 6.11 -17.97
C ASN A 190 27.24 5.94 -18.12
N GLU A 191 27.67 4.82 -18.71
CA GLU A 191 29.01 4.44 -19.19
C GLU A 191 30.25 5.15 -18.58
N GLU A 192 30.27 5.42 -17.28
CA GLU A 192 31.53 5.78 -16.62
C GLU A 192 32.35 4.51 -16.39
N ASN A 193 33.61 4.53 -16.79
CA ASN A 193 34.56 3.46 -16.48
C ASN A 193 34.71 3.34 -14.97
N PHE A 194 34.02 2.39 -14.35
CA PHE A 194 34.21 2.09 -12.93
C PHE A 194 35.58 1.41 -12.76
N PRO A 195 36.55 2.00 -12.03
CA PRO A 195 37.85 1.38 -11.85
C PRO A 195 37.71 0.13 -10.98
N GLU A 196 37.90 -1.04 -11.58
CA GLU A 196 37.87 -2.33 -10.89
C GLU A 196 39.26 -2.88 -10.64
N HIS A 197 39.51 -3.40 -9.44
CA HIS A 197 40.71 -4.17 -9.17
C HIS A 197 40.62 -5.54 -9.85
N ASN A 198 41.64 -5.93 -10.62
CA ASN A 198 41.65 -7.13 -11.46
C ASN A 198 41.36 -8.45 -10.73
N GLN A 199 41.62 -8.54 -9.42
CA GLN A 199 41.37 -9.72 -8.59
C GLN A 199 39.90 -9.86 -8.10
N LEU A 200 39.05 -8.85 -8.35
CA LEU A 200 37.65 -8.89 -7.92
C LEU A 200 36.80 -9.80 -8.79
N VAL A 201 37.08 -9.87 -10.09
CA VAL A 201 36.30 -10.66 -11.04
C VAL A 201 37.02 -11.96 -11.38
N LEU A 202 36.34 -13.09 -11.20
CA LEU A 202 36.88 -14.40 -11.55
C LEU A 202 36.97 -14.60 -13.07
N SER A 203 38.01 -15.29 -13.54
CA SER A 203 38.06 -15.81 -14.90
C SER A 203 36.96 -16.85 -15.12
N ASP A 204 36.66 -17.16 -16.39
CA ASP A 204 35.60 -18.11 -16.74
C ASP A 204 35.81 -19.50 -16.11
N SER A 205 37.05 -19.98 -16.08
CA SER A 205 37.42 -21.27 -15.46
C SER A 205 37.30 -21.26 -13.94
N GLU A 206 37.62 -20.13 -13.31
CA GLU A 206 37.53 -19.96 -11.86
C GLU A 206 36.07 -19.83 -11.41
N LEU A 207 35.20 -19.24 -12.24
CA LEU A 207 33.80 -19.02 -11.92
C LEU A 207 33.04 -20.33 -11.69
N PHE A 208 33.24 -21.35 -12.54
CA PHE A 208 32.61 -22.66 -12.35
C PHE A 208 33.12 -23.37 -11.11
N SER A 209 34.42 -23.26 -10.82
CA SER A 209 35.01 -23.82 -9.62
C SER A 209 34.44 -23.17 -8.36
N TYR A 210 34.28 -21.84 -8.39
CA TYR A 210 33.65 -21.06 -7.33
C TYR A 210 32.16 -21.38 -7.14
N LEU A 211 31.40 -21.49 -8.25
CA LEU A 211 29.99 -21.87 -8.23
C LEU A 211 29.74 -23.21 -7.54
N ARG A 212 30.64 -24.17 -7.73
CA ARG A 212 30.55 -25.52 -7.15
C ARG A 212 31.06 -25.63 -5.71
N GLN A 213 31.49 -24.52 -5.10
CA GLN A 213 31.86 -24.54 -3.69
C GLN A 213 30.62 -24.71 -2.81
N PRO A 214 30.68 -25.52 -1.73
CA PRO A 214 29.57 -25.69 -0.79
C PRO A 214 29.04 -24.37 -0.21
N GLU A 215 29.93 -23.42 0.04
CA GLU A 215 29.63 -22.07 0.53
C GLU A 215 28.78 -21.30 -0.49
N THR A 216 29.16 -21.34 -1.78
CA THR A 216 28.40 -20.70 -2.86
C THR A 216 27.01 -21.30 -2.99
N TYR A 217 26.89 -22.63 -2.97
CA TYR A 217 25.59 -23.31 -2.95
C TYR A 217 24.72 -22.84 -1.78
N ARG A 218 25.30 -22.77 -0.58
CA ARG A 218 24.61 -22.32 0.64
C ARG A 218 24.09 -20.89 0.49
N THR A 219 24.87 -19.98 -0.08
CA THR A 219 24.46 -18.59 -0.30
C THR A 219 23.34 -18.49 -1.34
N LEU A 220 23.45 -19.19 -2.47
CA LEU A 220 22.39 -19.24 -3.49
C LEU A 220 21.09 -19.84 -2.93
N HIS A 221 21.20 -20.86 -2.08
CA HIS A 221 20.06 -21.49 -1.42
C HIS A 221 19.38 -20.55 -0.41
N LYS A 222 20.16 -19.82 0.40
CA LYS A 222 19.63 -18.75 1.28
C LYS A 222 18.89 -17.69 0.46
N ASN A 223 19.47 -17.25 -0.67
CA ASN A 223 18.83 -16.29 -1.56
C ASN A 223 17.51 -16.83 -2.13
N TYR A 224 17.48 -18.10 -2.54
CA TYR A 224 16.28 -18.75 -3.07
C TYR A 224 15.15 -18.77 -2.03
N LEU A 225 15.47 -19.10 -0.78
CA LEU A 225 14.51 -19.08 0.31
C LEU A 225 13.98 -17.66 0.54
N SER A 226 14.88 -16.66 0.59
CA SER A 226 14.51 -15.24 0.75
C SER A 226 13.56 -14.78 -0.36
N GLN A 227 13.91 -15.00 -1.63
CA GLN A 227 13.07 -14.68 -2.78
C GLN A 227 11.70 -15.38 -2.72
N SER A 228 11.67 -16.63 -2.28
CA SER A 228 10.42 -17.40 -2.17
C SER A 228 9.49 -16.81 -1.10
N VAL A 229 10.04 -16.42 0.05
CA VAL A 229 9.30 -15.77 1.14
C VAL A 229 8.79 -14.40 0.68
N ASP A 230 9.63 -13.60 0.01
CA ASP A 230 9.24 -12.30 -0.52
C ASP A 230 8.08 -12.39 -1.53
N ILE A 231 8.10 -13.39 -2.43
CA ILE A 231 7.00 -13.62 -3.38
C ILE A 231 5.70 -13.94 -2.64
N LEU A 232 5.73 -14.70 -1.55
CA LEU A 232 4.54 -15.03 -0.77
C LEU A 232 3.97 -13.78 -0.08
N TRP A 233 4.82 -12.94 0.51
CA TRP A 233 4.39 -11.65 1.07
C TRP A 233 3.75 -10.74 0.03
N LEU A 234 4.36 -10.64 -1.16
CA LEU A 234 3.81 -9.81 -2.23
C LEU A 234 2.44 -10.29 -2.70
N ARG A 235 2.23 -11.62 -2.79
CA ARG A 235 0.92 -12.19 -3.13
C ARG A 235 -0.15 -11.82 -2.11
N GLU A 236 0.18 -11.90 -0.83
CA GLU A 236 -0.74 -11.52 0.24
C GLU A 236 -1.10 -10.03 0.17
N LEU A 237 -0.10 -9.15 -0.02
CA LEU A 237 -0.33 -7.72 -0.16
C LEU A 237 -1.21 -7.39 -1.37
N ILE A 238 -0.94 -8.02 -2.52
CA ILE A 238 -1.75 -7.86 -3.73
C ILE A 238 -3.19 -8.32 -3.48
N HIS A 239 -3.37 -9.45 -2.79
CA HIS A 239 -4.70 -9.97 -2.43
C HIS A 239 -5.47 -8.99 -1.53
N LEU A 240 -4.84 -8.50 -0.46
CA LEU A 240 -5.44 -7.54 0.47
C LEU A 240 -5.79 -6.21 -0.20
N ILE A 241 -4.93 -5.71 -1.08
CA ILE A 241 -5.23 -4.48 -1.84
C ILE A 241 -6.46 -4.69 -2.73
N ASN A 242 -6.51 -5.78 -3.50
CA ASN A 242 -7.65 -6.03 -4.39
C ASN A 242 -8.96 -6.16 -3.60
N GLY A 243 -8.96 -6.91 -2.49
CA GLY A 243 -10.12 -7.01 -1.62
C GLY A 243 -10.56 -5.66 -1.04
N THR A 244 -9.60 -4.82 -0.64
CA THR A 244 -9.90 -3.47 -0.12
C THR A 244 -10.48 -2.55 -1.22
N LEU A 245 -9.94 -2.64 -2.44
CA LEU A 245 -10.46 -1.87 -3.58
C LEU A 245 -11.89 -2.30 -3.94
N GLU A 246 -12.19 -3.60 -3.92
CA GLU A 246 -13.54 -4.13 -4.15
C GLU A 246 -14.54 -3.60 -3.11
N ILE A 247 -14.15 -3.56 -1.82
CA ILE A 247 -14.98 -2.99 -0.74
C ILE A 247 -15.29 -1.52 -1.03
N PHE A 248 -14.29 -0.72 -1.39
CA PHE A 248 -14.50 0.69 -1.73
C PHE A 248 -15.35 0.91 -2.99
N GLU A 249 -15.29 0.01 -3.96
CA GLU A 249 -16.11 0.08 -5.17
C GLU A 249 -17.58 -0.25 -4.90
N ARG A 250 -17.88 -1.20 -4.01
CA ARG A 250 -19.26 -1.56 -3.63
C ARG A 250 -19.98 -0.39 -2.96
N GLU A 251 -19.32 0.26 -2.02
CA GLU A 251 -19.88 1.37 -1.21
C GLU A 251 -19.98 2.69 -1.99
N SER A 252 -19.46 2.76 -3.22
CA SER A 252 -19.60 3.94 -4.08
C SER A 252 -20.98 4.05 -4.74
N TYR A 253 -21.82 3.01 -4.65
CA TYR A 253 -23.13 2.91 -5.30
C TYR A 253 -24.34 2.96 -4.34
N ASP A 254 -24.11 2.95 -3.03
CA ASP A 254 -25.13 3.07 -1.98
C ASP A 254 -25.15 4.48 -1.37
#